data_AF-A0A2C4PSS4-F1
#
_entry.id   AF-A0A2C4PSS4-F1
#
_cell.length_a   1.000
_cell.length_b   1.000
_cell.length_c   1.000
_cell.angle_alpha   90.00
_cell.angle_beta   90.00
_cell.angle_gamma   90.00
#
_symmetry.space_group_name_H-M   'P 1'
#
loop_
_entity.id
_entity.type
_entity.pdbx_description
1 polymer ?
#
loop_
_entity_poly.entity_id
_entity_poly.type
_entity_poly.pdbx_seq_one_letter_code
_entity_poly.pdbx_strand_id
1 'polypeptide(L)'
;MQELDSSYRDPYATINAKVVLVDGPVEEIFTINKPDKPSLPSYISSVIESSIQNNQSVSSTIQQLMREQNEEGMTQIVPVIKKTNNKIDTIGIALLDRQGKFSTRIPKKDVKFFNLINKSKNKGRMILHLALPPKKSNKKTNISIFVQNATRKIDVNFKNGKFVFNLDINANIALVEKTNANLIKEHYDNKKNINNLENAIEKEINKELQNMLDEMQQNKIDPIGLSLYARAFQYKEWKKRKEDWLQALAEAKI
;
A
#
# COMPACT_ATOMS: atom_id res chain seq x y z
N MET A 1 -1.84 21.32 1.45
CA MET A 1 -2.41 20.89 2.74
C MET A 1 -2.86 22.04 3.64
N GLN A 2 -2.37 23.27 3.46
CA GLN A 2 -2.83 24.45 4.20
C GLN A 2 -4.36 24.65 4.08
N GLU A 3 -4.94 24.18 2.98
CA GLU A 3 -6.37 24.17 2.68
C GLU A 3 -7.18 23.32 3.67
N LEU A 4 -6.57 22.32 4.33
CA LEU A 4 -7.22 21.48 5.34
C LEU A 4 -6.98 21.98 6.78
N ASP A 5 -6.07 22.92 7.00
CA ASP A 5 -5.68 23.39 8.34
C ASP A 5 -6.85 24.07 9.08
N SER A 6 -7.64 24.87 8.35
CA SER A 6 -8.86 25.49 8.91
C SER A 6 -9.87 24.44 9.39
N SER A 7 -10.07 23.39 8.60
CA SER A 7 -10.97 22.28 8.93
C SER A 7 -10.42 21.37 10.04
N TYR A 8 -9.10 21.37 10.28
CA TYR A 8 -8.50 20.61 11.37
C TYR A 8 -8.56 21.37 12.71
N ARG A 9 -8.47 22.70 12.67
CA ARG A 9 -8.50 23.55 13.87
C ARG A 9 -9.91 23.89 14.36
N ASP A 10 -10.91 23.78 13.48
CA ASP A 10 -12.31 24.01 13.85
C ASP A 10 -12.85 22.84 14.70
N PRO A 11 -13.24 23.07 15.97
CA PRO A 11 -13.76 22.02 16.83
C PRO A 11 -15.11 21.44 16.36
N TYR A 12 -15.82 22.13 15.45
CA TYR A 12 -17.08 21.66 14.86
C TYR A 12 -16.88 20.93 13.53
N ALA A 13 -15.67 20.96 12.96
CA ALA A 13 -15.38 20.26 11.72
C ALA A 13 -15.17 18.76 11.95
N THR A 14 -15.67 17.96 11.01
CA THR A 14 -15.52 16.50 11.09
C THR A 14 -14.10 16.09 10.67
N ILE A 15 -13.19 15.96 11.63
CA ILE A 15 -11.81 15.52 11.38
C ILE A 15 -11.70 14.10 10.79
N ASN A 16 -12.79 13.32 10.87
CA ASN A 16 -12.94 11.98 10.26
C ASN A 16 -13.38 12.02 8.78
N ALA A 17 -13.62 13.19 8.21
CA ALA A 17 -13.98 13.35 6.80
C ALA A 17 -12.91 12.70 5.90
N LYS A 18 -13.37 11.94 4.90
CA LYS A 18 -12.49 11.26 3.94
C LYS A 18 -11.95 12.27 2.93
N VAL A 19 -10.65 12.17 2.66
CA VAL A 19 -9.98 12.99 1.64
C VAL A 19 -9.58 12.09 0.49
N VAL A 20 -9.97 12.44 -0.74
CA VAL A 20 -9.62 11.68 -1.95
C VAL A 20 -9.13 12.60 -3.04
N LEU A 21 -8.31 12.04 -3.94
CA LEU A 21 -7.88 12.72 -5.16
C LEU A 21 -8.77 12.27 -6.32
N VAL A 22 -9.19 13.21 -7.16
CA VAL A 22 -9.98 12.91 -8.37
C VAL A 22 -9.05 12.92 -9.58
N ASP A 23 -9.04 11.83 -10.34
CA ASP A 23 -8.38 11.76 -11.65
C ASP A 23 -9.31 12.37 -12.71
N GLY A 24 -9.18 13.68 -12.92
CA GLY A 24 -9.99 14.48 -13.84
C GLY A 24 -10.61 15.72 -13.17
N PRO A 25 -11.47 16.45 -13.89
CA PRO A 25 -12.16 17.61 -13.33
C PRO A 25 -13.09 17.20 -12.18
N VAL A 26 -12.97 17.87 -11.03
CA VAL A 26 -13.77 17.54 -9.83
C VAL A 26 -15.27 17.74 -10.08
N GLU A 27 -15.63 18.76 -10.87
CA GLU A 27 -17.00 19.03 -11.33
C GLU A 27 -17.68 17.83 -11.99
N GLU A 28 -16.93 16.98 -12.71
CA GLU A 28 -17.50 15.80 -13.35
C GLU A 28 -18.04 14.79 -12.35
N ILE A 29 -17.48 14.72 -11.13
CA ILE A 29 -17.97 13.86 -10.06
C ILE A 29 -19.37 14.30 -9.61
N PHE A 30 -19.61 15.61 -9.54
CA PHE A 30 -20.90 16.18 -9.13
C PHE A 30 -22.01 16.02 -10.17
N THR A 31 -21.66 15.79 -11.44
CA THR A 31 -22.65 15.49 -12.50
C THR A 31 -23.18 14.06 -12.46
N ILE A 32 -22.68 13.20 -11.57
CA ILE A 32 -23.13 11.81 -11.46
C ILE A 32 -24.54 11.78 -10.89
N ASN A 33 -25.51 11.50 -11.75
CA ASN A 33 -26.89 11.29 -11.37
C ASN A 33 -27.26 9.81 -11.54
N LYS A 34 -27.62 9.16 -10.43
CA LYS A 34 -28.04 7.76 -10.37
C LYS A 34 -29.13 7.57 -9.34
N PRO A 35 -30.40 7.46 -9.77
CA PRO A 35 -31.54 7.28 -8.85
C PRO A 35 -31.44 6.00 -8.01
N ASP A 36 -30.72 4.98 -8.50
CA ASP A 36 -30.50 3.68 -7.83
C ASP A 36 -29.37 3.70 -6.78
N LYS A 37 -28.70 4.85 -6.59
CA LYS A 37 -27.59 5.01 -5.67
C LYS A 37 -27.96 5.93 -4.50
N PRO A 38 -27.31 5.76 -3.34
CA PRO A 38 -27.45 6.72 -2.25
C PRO A 38 -26.90 8.09 -2.67
N SER A 39 -27.03 9.09 -1.79
CA SER A 39 -26.42 10.41 -2.01
C SER A 39 -24.95 10.31 -2.44
N LEU A 40 -24.50 11.24 -3.28
CA LEU A 40 -23.15 11.22 -3.84
C LEU A 40 -22.04 11.05 -2.78
N PRO A 41 -22.07 11.74 -1.61
CA PRO A 41 -21.11 11.50 -0.55
C PRO A 41 -21.12 10.07 0.00
N SER A 42 -22.31 9.48 0.18
CA SER A 42 -22.47 8.10 0.64
C SER A 42 -22.01 7.09 -0.41
N TYR A 43 -22.25 7.38 -1.70
CA TYR A 43 -21.78 6.54 -2.80
C TYR A 43 -20.24 6.54 -2.87
N ILE A 44 -19.61 7.72 -2.81
CA ILE A 44 -18.15 7.85 -2.77
C ILE A 44 -17.58 7.11 -1.56
N SER A 45 -18.16 7.32 -0.37
CA SER A 45 -17.72 6.65 0.86
C SER A 45 -17.82 5.13 0.72
N SER A 46 -18.91 4.61 0.18
CA SER A 46 -19.10 3.17 -0.08
C SER A 46 -18.05 2.60 -1.05
N VAL A 47 -17.71 3.33 -2.12
CA VAL A 47 -16.68 2.92 -3.08
C VAL A 47 -15.30 2.86 -2.41
N ILE A 48 -14.96 3.85 -1.58
CA ILE A 48 -13.68 3.89 -0.85
C ILE A 48 -13.63 2.76 0.17
N GLU A 49 -14.66 2.61 1.01
CA GLU A 49 -14.72 1.58 2.04
C GLU A 49 -14.64 0.18 1.43
N SER A 50 -15.41 -0.10 0.38
CA SER A 50 -15.31 -1.36 -0.37
C SER A 50 -13.89 -1.59 -0.91
N SER A 51 -13.24 -0.56 -1.44
CA SER A 51 -11.86 -0.67 -1.94
C SER A 51 -10.87 -0.94 -0.81
N ILE A 52 -11.02 -0.33 0.36
CA ILE A 52 -10.20 -0.60 1.55
C ILE A 52 -10.42 -2.03 2.04
N GLN A 53 -11.67 -2.50 2.12
CA GLN A 53 -12.03 -3.87 2.52
C GLN A 53 -11.51 -4.93 1.54
N ASN A 54 -11.24 -4.56 0.28
CA ASN A 54 -10.62 -5.43 -0.72
C ASN A 54 -9.09 -5.22 -0.86
N ASN A 55 -8.46 -4.47 0.06
CA ASN A 55 -7.05 -4.10 0.03
C ASN A 55 -6.59 -3.40 -1.26
N GLN A 56 -7.50 -2.73 -1.96
CA GLN A 56 -7.28 -1.98 -3.19
C GLN A 56 -7.13 -0.48 -2.98
N SER A 57 -7.20 -0.03 -1.72
CA SER A 57 -7.04 1.36 -1.32
C SER A 57 -6.54 1.45 0.14
N VAL A 58 -6.38 2.68 0.62
CA VAL A 58 -6.01 3.03 2.00
C VAL A 58 -7.03 3.99 2.60
N SER A 59 -7.06 4.12 3.92
CA SER A 59 -7.85 5.18 4.55
C SER A 59 -7.06 6.49 4.51
N SER A 60 -7.79 7.59 4.33
CA SER A 60 -7.27 8.95 4.37
C SER A 60 -8.35 9.84 5.00
N THR A 61 -8.09 10.31 6.21
CA THR A 61 -8.94 11.30 6.89
C THR A 61 -8.15 12.58 7.08
N ILE A 62 -8.84 13.70 7.30
CA ILE A 62 -8.19 14.96 7.66
C ILE A 62 -7.25 14.75 8.86
N GLN A 63 -7.72 14.09 9.92
CA GLN A 63 -6.90 13.78 11.09
C GLN A 63 -5.63 12.99 10.75
N GLN A 64 -5.76 11.96 9.90
CA GLN A 64 -4.63 11.13 9.50
C GLN A 64 -3.60 11.93 8.70
N LEU A 65 -4.06 12.69 7.70
CA LEU A 65 -3.19 13.48 6.85
C LEU A 65 -2.47 14.57 7.65
N MET A 66 -3.17 15.30 8.53
CA MET A 66 -2.56 16.32 9.38
C MET A 66 -1.49 15.73 10.32
N ARG A 67 -1.73 14.54 10.87
CA ARG A 67 -0.71 13.83 11.66
C ARG A 67 0.51 13.51 10.81
N GLU A 68 0.31 12.90 9.64
CA GLU A 68 1.40 12.50 8.73
C GLU A 68 2.19 13.71 8.22
N GLN A 69 1.56 14.85 7.97
CA GLN A 69 2.23 16.08 7.56
C GLN A 69 3.18 16.63 8.64
N ASN A 70 2.81 16.46 9.92
CA ASN A 70 3.60 16.92 11.05
C ASN A 70 4.73 15.94 11.42
N GLU A 71 4.83 14.79 10.73
CA GLU A 71 5.89 13.82 10.95
C GLU A 71 7.07 14.05 10.00
N GLU A 72 8.28 14.00 10.54
CA GLU A 72 9.51 14.30 9.80
C GLU A 72 9.73 13.27 8.68
N GLY A 73 9.50 13.72 7.45
CA GLY A 73 9.78 12.96 6.24
C GLY A 73 8.78 11.85 5.93
N MET A 74 7.61 11.79 6.55
CA MET A 74 6.53 10.91 6.09
C MET A 74 5.95 11.40 4.76
N THR A 75 5.51 10.46 3.92
CA THR A 75 4.80 10.74 2.68
C THR A 75 3.32 10.40 2.84
N GLN A 76 2.45 11.39 2.65
CA GLN A 76 1.02 11.20 2.75
C GLN A 76 0.50 10.38 1.57
N ILE A 77 -0.48 9.52 1.85
CA ILE A 77 -1.14 8.70 0.84
C ILE A 77 -2.66 8.91 0.84
N VAL A 78 -3.24 9.07 -0.35
CA VAL A 78 -4.69 9.29 -0.51
C VAL A 78 -5.26 8.40 -1.62
N PRO A 79 -6.47 7.84 -1.46
CA PRO A 79 -7.17 7.15 -2.54
C PRO A 79 -7.37 8.06 -3.75
N VAL A 80 -7.20 7.50 -4.94
CA VAL A 80 -7.54 8.17 -6.19
C VAL A 80 -8.83 7.56 -6.73
N ILE A 81 -9.83 8.41 -6.97
CA ILE A 81 -11.09 8.03 -7.60
C ILE A 81 -11.16 8.58 -9.02
N LYS A 82 -11.86 7.86 -9.89
CA LYS A 82 -12.13 8.27 -11.26
C LYS A 82 -13.57 8.01 -11.63
N LYS A 83 -14.15 8.91 -12.41
CA LYS A 83 -15.43 8.68 -13.10
C LYS A 83 -15.18 7.96 -14.41
N THR A 84 -15.84 6.81 -14.60
CA THR A 84 -15.86 6.06 -15.86
C THR A 84 -17.29 5.59 -16.12
N ASN A 85 -17.86 5.91 -17.29
CA ASN A 85 -19.22 5.49 -17.67
C ASN A 85 -20.28 5.79 -16.59
N ASN A 86 -20.27 7.02 -16.07
CA ASN A 86 -21.16 7.50 -14.99
C ASN A 86 -21.05 6.69 -13.67
N LYS A 87 -19.93 5.97 -13.43
CA LYS A 87 -19.62 5.25 -12.18
C LYS A 87 -18.33 5.80 -11.60
N ILE A 88 -18.22 5.77 -10.27
CA ILE A 88 -16.98 6.07 -9.55
C ILE A 88 -16.30 4.75 -9.22
N ASP A 89 -15.01 4.65 -9.49
CA ASP A 89 -14.16 3.57 -9.00
C ASP A 89 -12.83 4.13 -8.47
N THR A 90 -12.17 3.39 -7.59
CA THR A 90 -10.78 3.67 -7.18
C THR A 90 -9.82 3.18 -8.25
N ILE A 91 -8.78 3.95 -8.53
CA ILE A 91 -7.75 3.61 -9.52
C ILE A 91 -6.35 3.41 -8.92
N GLY A 92 -6.22 3.55 -7.59
CA GLY A 92 -4.98 3.40 -6.86
C GLY A 92 -4.91 4.35 -5.67
N ILE A 93 -3.69 4.58 -5.19
CA ILE A 93 -3.38 5.55 -4.14
C ILE A 93 -2.34 6.53 -4.67
N ALA A 94 -2.57 7.82 -4.46
CA ALA A 94 -1.63 8.89 -4.76
C ALA A 94 -0.70 9.09 -3.57
N LEU A 95 0.54 9.42 -3.88
CA LEU A 95 1.58 9.81 -2.94
C LEU A 95 1.77 11.31 -3.09
N LEU A 96 1.67 12.03 -1.98
CA LEU A 96 1.76 13.48 -1.96
C LEU A 96 3.15 13.93 -1.49
N ASP A 97 3.67 14.99 -2.10
CA ASP A 97 4.88 15.63 -1.61
C ASP A 97 4.65 16.35 -0.26
N ARG A 98 5.70 16.95 0.31
CA ARG A 98 5.62 17.66 1.59
C ARG A 98 4.67 18.87 1.57
N GLN A 99 4.32 19.40 0.39
CA GLN A 99 3.36 20.48 0.23
C GLN A 99 1.92 19.96 0.08
N GLY A 100 1.74 18.65 -0.01
CA GLY A 100 0.46 17.98 -0.25
C GLY A 100 0.07 17.96 -1.73
N LYS A 101 1.01 18.17 -2.65
CA LYS A 101 0.75 18.08 -4.10
C LYS A 101 0.95 16.65 -4.57
N PHE A 102 0.24 16.28 -5.63
CA PHE A 102 0.42 14.99 -6.28
C PHE A 102 1.86 14.81 -6.77
N SER A 103 2.53 13.74 -6.34
CA SER A 103 3.86 13.35 -6.80
C SER A 103 3.78 12.16 -7.76
N THR A 104 3.24 11.04 -7.29
CA THR A 104 3.06 9.81 -8.08
C THR A 104 1.91 8.98 -7.54
N ARG A 105 1.65 7.81 -8.13
CA ARG A 105 0.63 6.86 -7.65
C ARG A 105 1.09 5.42 -7.67
N ILE A 106 0.60 4.63 -6.73
CA ILE A 106 0.59 3.18 -6.80
C ILE A 106 -0.75 2.76 -7.44
N PRO A 107 -0.75 2.07 -8.60
CA PRO A 107 -1.98 1.69 -9.28
C PRO A 107 -2.72 0.61 -8.49
N LYS A 108 -4.05 0.56 -8.62
CA LYS A 108 -4.95 -0.32 -7.86
C LYS A 108 -4.48 -1.78 -7.73
N LYS A 109 -3.91 -2.35 -8.81
CA LYS A 109 -3.40 -3.73 -8.84
C LYS A 109 -2.26 -3.98 -7.85
N ASP A 110 -1.45 -2.95 -7.60
CA ASP A 110 -0.22 -3.03 -6.82
C ASP A 110 -0.47 -2.64 -5.35
N VAL A 111 -1.58 -1.94 -5.05
CA VAL A 111 -1.97 -1.53 -3.69
C VAL A 111 -2.08 -2.70 -2.71
N LYS A 112 -2.42 -3.90 -3.18
CA LYS A 112 -2.49 -5.09 -2.32
C LYS A 112 -1.13 -5.50 -1.79
N PHE A 113 -0.08 -5.43 -2.62
CA PHE A 113 1.30 -5.68 -2.20
C PHE A 113 1.77 -4.57 -1.27
N PHE A 114 1.52 -3.30 -1.62
CA PHE A 114 1.81 -2.17 -0.74
C PHE A 114 1.18 -2.33 0.65
N ASN A 115 -0.06 -2.81 0.73
CA ASN A 115 -0.74 -3.04 2.01
C ASN A 115 -0.10 -4.15 2.86
N LEU A 116 0.69 -5.07 2.29
CA LEU A 116 1.48 -6.04 3.06
C LEU A 116 2.57 -5.37 3.92
N ILE A 117 3.16 -4.27 3.43
CA ILE A 117 4.22 -3.53 4.15
C ILE A 117 3.71 -2.32 4.92
N ASN A 118 2.64 -1.68 4.44
CA ASN A 118 2.05 -0.49 5.06
C ASN A 118 1.30 -0.83 6.37
N LYS A 119 0.61 -1.96 6.43
CA LYS A 119 -0.22 -2.34 7.59
C LYS A 119 0.52 -3.36 8.46
N SER A 120 0.61 -3.10 9.76
CA SER A 120 1.14 -4.08 10.74
C SER A 120 0.31 -5.37 10.79
N LYS A 121 -0.99 -5.28 10.53
CA LYS A 121 -1.89 -6.41 10.33
C LYS A 121 -2.86 -6.11 9.20
N ASN A 122 -2.89 -6.98 8.20
CA ASN A 122 -3.83 -6.88 7.10
C ASN A 122 -5.22 -7.31 7.54
N LYS A 123 -6.21 -6.53 7.14
CA LYS A 123 -7.64 -6.78 7.33
C LYS A 123 -8.34 -6.71 5.98
N GLY A 124 -9.50 -7.34 5.86
CA GLY A 124 -10.26 -7.39 4.62
C GLY A 124 -9.76 -8.47 3.65
N ARG A 125 -10.46 -8.62 2.54
CA ARG A 125 -10.17 -9.61 1.51
C ARG A 125 -8.91 -9.21 0.73
N MET A 126 -8.00 -10.14 0.52
CA MET A 126 -6.81 -9.92 -0.31
C MET A 126 -6.57 -11.15 -1.20
N ILE A 127 -6.66 -10.94 -2.51
CA ILE A 127 -6.29 -11.93 -3.52
C ILE A 127 -5.12 -11.37 -4.32
N LEU A 128 -4.00 -12.07 -4.31
CA LEU A 128 -2.81 -11.72 -5.09
C LEU A 128 -2.73 -12.62 -6.32
N HIS A 129 -2.37 -12.02 -7.46
CA HIS A 129 -2.13 -12.74 -8.70
C HIS A 129 -0.62 -12.72 -8.96
N LEU A 130 -0.02 -13.90 -9.04
CA LEU A 130 1.43 -14.06 -9.16
C LEU A 130 1.77 -14.82 -10.44
N ALA A 131 2.82 -14.39 -11.11
CA ALA A 131 3.37 -15.08 -12.27
C ALA A 131 4.66 -15.79 -11.85
N LEU A 132 4.53 -17.05 -11.42
CA LEU A 132 5.67 -17.82 -10.94
C LEU A 132 6.66 -18.13 -12.07
N PRO A 133 7.98 -18.11 -11.79
CA PRO A 133 8.99 -18.49 -12.76
C PRO A 133 8.77 -19.94 -13.22
N PRO A 134 9.00 -20.24 -14.50
CA PRO A 134 8.80 -21.58 -15.02
C PRO A 134 9.74 -22.58 -14.36
N LYS A 135 9.23 -23.76 -13.99
CA LYS A 135 10.07 -24.83 -13.43
C LYS A 135 10.82 -25.65 -14.49
N LYS A 136 10.31 -25.78 -15.73
CA LYS A 136 10.96 -26.50 -16.86
C LYS A 136 10.42 -26.13 -18.26
N SER A 137 9.49 -25.20 -18.39
CA SER A 137 8.84 -24.82 -19.67
C SER A 137 9.09 -23.34 -19.99
N ASN A 138 8.97 -22.90 -21.25
CA ASN A 138 9.13 -21.48 -21.58
C ASN A 138 7.94 -20.59 -21.15
N LYS A 139 6.98 -21.08 -20.35
CA LYS A 139 5.77 -20.33 -19.98
C LYS A 139 5.64 -20.16 -18.46
N LYS A 140 5.46 -18.90 -18.04
CA LYS A 140 5.15 -18.55 -16.64
C LYS A 140 3.87 -19.24 -16.20
N THR A 141 3.81 -19.63 -14.92
CA THR A 141 2.61 -20.20 -14.31
C THR A 141 1.90 -19.11 -13.53
N ASN A 142 0.69 -18.74 -13.94
CA ASN A 142 -0.09 -17.76 -13.19
C ASN A 142 -0.92 -18.46 -12.11
N ILE A 143 -0.83 -17.95 -10.90
CA ILE A 143 -1.59 -18.42 -9.75
C ILE A 143 -2.35 -17.25 -9.10
N SER A 144 -3.47 -17.58 -8.47
CA SER A 144 -4.20 -16.68 -7.59
C SER A 144 -4.14 -17.24 -6.17
N ILE A 145 -3.66 -16.45 -5.22
CA ILE A 145 -3.63 -16.81 -3.80
C ILE A 145 -4.55 -15.90 -3.01
N PHE A 146 -5.28 -16.49 -2.06
CA PHE A 146 -6.06 -15.77 -1.08
C PHE A 146 -5.25 -15.66 0.22
N VAL A 147 -4.94 -14.42 0.62
CA VAL A 147 -4.23 -14.15 1.87
C VAL A 147 -5.26 -14.13 2.99
N GLN A 148 -5.26 -15.18 3.82
CA GLN A 148 -6.21 -15.35 4.92
C GLN A 148 -5.89 -14.41 6.08
N ASN A 149 -4.60 -14.27 6.38
CA ASN A 149 -4.07 -13.29 7.30
C ASN A 149 -2.64 -12.93 6.89
N ALA A 150 -2.23 -11.71 7.21
CA ALA A 150 -0.84 -11.29 7.09
C ALA A 150 -0.50 -10.28 8.19
N THR A 151 0.68 -10.42 8.78
CA THR A 151 1.24 -9.49 9.77
C THR A 151 2.61 -9.05 9.33
N ARG A 152 2.95 -7.80 9.64
CA ARG A 152 4.24 -7.19 9.31
C ARG A 152 4.92 -6.67 10.57
N LYS A 153 6.19 -7.02 10.75
CA LYS A 153 7.08 -6.50 11.79
C LYS A 153 8.17 -5.64 11.13
N ILE A 154 8.64 -4.61 11.81
CA ILE A 154 9.86 -3.87 11.41
C ILE A 154 10.77 -3.85 12.62
N ASP A 155 12.00 -4.28 12.39
CA ASP A 155 13.12 -4.01 13.28
C ASP A 155 14.06 -3.03 12.58
N VAL A 156 14.61 -2.07 13.34
CA VAL A 156 15.54 -1.08 12.80
C VAL A 156 16.83 -1.04 13.62
N ASN A 157 17.93 -1.07 12.89
CA ASN A 157 19.28 -0.94 13.42
C ASN A 157 19.99 0.24 12.75
N PHE A 158 21.13 0.64 13.31
CA PHE A 158 22.05 1.58 12.67
C PHE A 158 23.44 0.97 12.60
N LYS A 159 23.98 0.81 11.38
CA LYS A 159 25.27 0.16 11.12
C LYS A 159 26.01 0.91 10.03
N ASN A 160 27.31 1.13 10.21
CA ASN A 160 28.19 1.77 9.22
C ASN A 160 27.63 3.11 8.69
N GLY A 161 27.07 3.93 9.59
CA GLY A 161 26.51 5.25 9.24
C GLY A 161 25.15 5.22 8.54
N LYS A 162 24.48 4.05 8.45
CA LYS A 162 23.21 3.88 7.73
C LYS A 162 22.17 3.17 8.58
N PHE A 163 20.90 3.51 8.36
CA PHE A 163 19.79 2.73 8.88
C PHE A 163 19.71 1.38 8.15
N VAL A 164 19.37 0.34 8.91
CA VAL A 164 19.10 -1.01 8.42
C VAL A 164 17.73 -1.42 8.92
N PHE A 165 16.76 -1.44 8.02
CA PHE A 165 15.40 -1.91 8.29
C PHE A 165 15.31 -3.39 7.91
N ASN A 166 14.64 -4.19 8.74
CA ASN A 166 14.24 -5.55 8.38
C ASN A 166 12.71 -5.60 8.45
N LEU A 167 12.07 -5.91 7.32
CA LEU A 167 10.62 -6.03 7.22
C LEU A 167 10.25 -7.52 7.16
N ASP A 168 9.78 -8.07 8.29
CA ASP A 168 9.31 -9.45 8.33
C ASP A 168 7.81 -9.51 8.05
N ILE A 169 7.42 -10.22 7.00
CA ILE A 169 6.01 -10.43 6.63
C ILE A 169 5.69 -11.90 6.79
N ASN A 170 4.74 -12.19 7.68
CA ASN A 170 4.20 -13.53 7.86
C ASN A 170 2.77 -13.56 7.31
N ALA A 171 2.47 -14.49 6.41
CA ALA A 171 1.17 -14.59 5.76
C ALA A 171 0.71 -16.05 5.62
N ASN A 172 -0.51 -16.33 6.09
CA ASN A 172 -1.19 -17.58 5.79
C ASN A 172 -1.98 -17.43 4.49
N ILE A 173 -1.75 -18.33 3.54
CA ILE A 173 -2.33 -18.25 2.20
C ILE A 173 -3.06 -19.53 1.82
N ALA A 174 -4.10 -19.39 1.00
CA ALA A 174 -4.78 -20.49 0.32
C ALA A 174 -4.64 -20.32 -1.19
N LEU A 175 -4.28 -21.39 -1.90
CA LEU A 175 -4.27 -21.39 -3.36
C LEU A 175 -5.70 -21.43 -3.88
N VAL A 176 -6.09 -20.44 -4.71
CA VAL A 176 -7.46 -20.32 -5.24
C VAL A 176 -7.53 -20.86 -6.67
N GLU A 177 -6.63 -20.41 -7.52
CA GLU A 177 -6.62 -20.77 -8.95
C GLU A 177 -5.21 -20.97 -9.45
N LYS A 178 -5.08 -21.83 -10.46
CA LYS A 178 -3.83 -22.05 -11.17
C LYS A 178 -4.14 -22.28 -12.65
N THR A 179 -3.47 -21.52 -13.50
CA THR A 179 -3.42 -21.84 -14.92
C THR A 179 -2.40 -22.96 -15.17
N ASN A 180 -2.72 -23.90 -16.05
CA ASN A 180 -1.94 -25.12 -16.34
C ASN A 180 -1.95 -26.19 -15.22
N ALA A 181 -3.14 -26.74 -14.93
CA ALA A 181 -3.33 -27.89 -14.02
C ALA A 181 -2.48 -29.12 -14.42
N ASN A 182 -2.21 -29.30 -15.72
CA ASN A 182 -1.53 -30.48 -16.26
C ASN A 182 -0.03 -30.61 -15.92
N LEU A 183 0.60 -29.57 -15.35
CA LEU A 183 2.04 -29.58 -15.02
C LEU A 183 2.37 -30.09 -13.62
N ILE A 184 1.35 -30.40 -12.79
CA ILE A 184 1.55 -31.01 -11.47
C ILE A 184 0.47 -32.10 -11.31
N LYS A 185 0.65 -33.22 -12.01
CA LYS A 185 -0.02 -34.49 -11.70
C LYS A 185 0.66 -35.22 -10.52
N GLU A 186 1.74 -34.67 -9.99
CA GLU A 186 2.41 -35.22 -8.81
C GLU A 186 1.64 -34.83 -7.56
N HIS A 187 1.03 -35.83 -6.94
CA HIS A 187 0.26 -35.76 -5.70
C HIS A 187 0.77 -34.69 -4.72
N TYR A 188 -0.12 -33.78 -4.32
CA TYR A 188 0.14 -32.75 -3.31
C TYR A 188 0.40 -33.33 -1.90
N ASP A 189 0.39 -34.65 -1.75
CA ASP A 189 0.77 -35.36 -0.52
C ASP A 189 2.29 -35.40 -0.27
N ASN A 190 3.10 -34.89 -1.20
CA ASN A 190 4.55 -34.79 -1.00
C ASN A 190 4.94 -33.41 -0.43
N LYS A 191 5.31 -33.37 0.85
CA LYS A 191 5.81 -32.19 1.58
C LYS A 191 6.86 -31.38 0.80
N LYS A 192 7.69 -32.03 0.00
CA LYS A 192 8.70 -31.37 -0.85
C LYS A 192 8.09 -30.45 -1.92
N ASN A 193 6.96 -30.84 -2.51
CA ASN A 193 6.31 -30.07 -3.58
C ASN A 193 5.60 -28.82 -3.02
N ILE A 194 5.04 -28.90 -1.81
CA ILE A 194 4.45 -27.76 -1.08
C ILE A 194 5.54 -26.74 -0.75
N ASN A 195 6.63 -27.16 -0.09
CA ASN A 195 7.74 -26.25 0.23
C ASN A 195 8.31 -25.56 -1.02
N ASN A 196 8.42 -26.28 -2.14
CA ASN A 196 8.88 -25.72 -3.40
C ASN A 196 7.91 -24.72 -4.03
N LEU A 197 6.62 -24.77 -3.70
CA LEU A 197 5.62 -23.80 -4.14
C LEU A 197 5.62 -22.58 -3.22
N GLU A 198 5.68 -22.80 -1.91
CA GLU A 198 5.81 -21.74 -0.89
C GLU A 198 7.04 -20.87 -1.17
N ASN A 199 8.22 -21.47 -1.36
CA ASN A 199 9.44 -20.73 -1.68
C ASN A 199 9.32 -19.92 -3.00
N ALA A 200 8.58 -20.43 -3.98
CA ALA A 200 8.37 -19.72 -5.24
C ALA A 200 7.42 -18.52 -5.09
N ILE A 201 6.38 -18.68 -4.27
CA ILE A 201 5.44 -17.61 -3.92
C ILE A 201 6.16 -16.53 -3.11
N GLU A 202 6.89 -16.93 -2.08
CA GLU A 202 7.68 -16.04 -1.23
C GLU A 202 8.66 -15.22 -2.07
N LYS A 203 9.41 -15.87 -2.97
CA LYS A 203 10.35 -15.18 -3.86
C LYS A 203 9.67 -14.15 -4.76
N GLU A 204 8.49 -14.46 -5.32
CA GLU A 204 7.79 -13.51 -6.19
C GLU A 204 7.20 -12.34 -5.38
N ILE A 205 6.63 -12.59 -4.21
CA ILE A 205 6.15 -11.53 -3.31
C ILE A 205 7.31 -10.63 -2.86
N ASN A 206 8.43 -11.22 -2.42
CA ASN A 206 9.61 -10.46 -2.01
C ASN A 206 10.15 -9.61 -3.16
N LYS A 207 10.15 -10.11 -4.39
CA LYS A 207 10.53 -9.34 -5.56
C LYS A 207 9.61 -8.13 -5.79
N GLU A 208 8.29 -8.32 -5.76
CA GLU A 208 7.34 -7.22 -5.92
C GLU A 208 7.48 -6.17 -4.81
N LEU A 209 7.66 -6.60 -3.56
CA LEU A 209 7.85 -5.71 -2.42
C LEU A 209 9.20 -4.98 -2.46
N GLN A 210 10.28 -5.66 -2.83
CA GLN A 210 11.59 -5.03 -2.98
C GLN A 210 11.56 -3.95 -4.05
N ASN A 211 10.94 -4.23 -5.21
CA ASN A 211 10.78 -3.23 -6.26
C ASN A 211 10.05 -1.99 -5.75
N MET A 212 8.98 -2.16 -4.96
CA MET A 212 8.27 -1.02 -4.35
C MET A 212 9.14 -0.23 -3.37
N LEU A 213 9.94 -0.92 -2.55
CA LEU A 213 10.85 -0.27 -1.60
C LEU A 213 11.97 0.48 -2.33
N ASP A 214 12.54 -0.11 -3.39
CA ASP A 214 13.54 0.53 -4.24
C ASP A 214 12.97 1.78 -4.91
N GLU A 215 11.74 1.71 -5.45
CA GLU A 215 11.04 2.86 -6.01
C GLU A 215 10.80 3.95 -4.95
N MET A 216 10.46 3.58 -3.70
CA MET A 216 10.33 4.55 -2.61
C MET A 216 11.66 5.25 -2.30
N GLN A 217 12.75 4.51 -2.25
CA GLN A 217 14.10 5.05 -2.01
C GLN A 217 14.55 5.97 -3.15
N GLN A 218 14.35 5.55 -4.41
CA GLN A 218 14.69 6.34 -5.59
C GLN A 218 13.93 7.66 -5.66
N ASN A 219 12.62 7.62 -5.36
CA ASN A 219 11.77 8.81 -5.34
C ASN A 219 11.89 9.62 -4.04
N LYS A 220 12.71 9.18 -3.08
CA LYS A 220 12.92 9.81 -1.77
C LYS A 220 11.60 10.08 -1.05
N ILE A 221 10.80 9.03 -0.85
CA ILE A 221 9.49 9.08 -0.19
C ILE A 221 9.41 8.01 0.91
N ASP A 222 8.60 8.25 1.93
CA ASP A 222 8.37 7.33 3.05
C ASP A 222 6.85 7.15 3.32
N PRO A 223 6.13 6.45 2.42
CA PRO A 223 4.68 6.26 2.56
C PRO A 223 4.30 5.20 3.62
N ILE A 224 5.27 4.48 4.19
CA ILE A 224 5.05 3.43 5.21
C ILE A 224 5.56 3.84 6.61
N GLY A 225 6.09 5.05 6.76
CA GLY A 225 6.46 5.64 8.04
C GLY A 225 7.71 5.04 8.70
N LEU A 226 8.73 4.67 7.92
CA LEU A 226 10.02 4.19 8.44
C LEU A 226 10.71 5.20 9.38
N SER A 227 10.49 6.50 9.17
CA SER A 227 10.93 7.58 10.08
C SER A 227 10.48 7.35 11.52
N LEU A 228 9.25 6.87 11.71
CA LEU A 228 8.68 6.64 13.04
C LEU A 228 9.42 5.51 13.77
N TYR A 229 9.78 4.45 13.05
CA TYR A 229 10.56 3.33 13.60
C TYR A 229 11.97 3.77 13.94
N ALA A 230 12.63 4.52 13.05
CA ALA A 230 13.96 5.07 13.32
C ALA A 230 13.95 6.02 14.53
N ARG A 231 12.94 6.89 14.65
CA ARG A 231 12.74 7.75 15.83
C ARG A 231 12.57 6.95 17.11
N ALA A 232 11.76 5.88 17.07
CA ALA A 232 11.43 5.09 18.26
C ALA A 232 12.61 4.25 18.76
N PHE A 233 13.36 3.61 17.85
CA PHE A 233 14.36 2.60 18.23
C PHE A 233 15.81 3.04 18.00
N GLN A 234 16.05 4.08 17.19
CA GLN A 234 17.38 4.61 16.87
C GLN A 234 17.42 6.15 17.02
N TYR A 235 16.77 6.67 18.07
CA TYR A 235 16.52 8.11 18.26
C TYR A 235 17.77 9.00 18.10
N LYS A 236 18.91 8.60 18.69
CA LYS A 236 20.15 9.40 18.63
C LYS A 236 20.62 9.63 17.20
N GLU A 237 20.51 8.62 16.36
CA GLU A 237 20.92 8.68 14.95
C GLU A 237 19.83 9.33 14.09
N TRP A 238 18.56 9.03 14.35
CA TRP A 238 17.43 9.69 13.70
C TRP A 238 17.44 11.20 13.92
N LYS A 239 17.71 11.66 15.14
CA LYS A 239 17.75 13.09 15.47
C LYS A 239 18.80 13.86 14.65
N LYS A 240 19.92 13.23 14.30
CA LYS A 240 20.97 13.83 13.45
C LYS A 240 20.55 13.95 11.99
N ARG A 241 19.60 13.13 11.54
CA ARG A 241 19.19 13.00 10.13
C ARG A 241 17.71 13.33 9.88
N LYS A 242 17.00 13.90 10.87
CA LYS A 242 15.54 14.09 10.78
C LYS A 242 15.15 15.12 9.71
N GLU A 243 15.95 16.17 9.55
CA GLU A 243 15.70 17.24 8.58
C GLU A 243 15.91 16.74 7.13
N ASP A 244 16.90 15.87 6.93
CA ASP A 244 17.20 15.20 5.66
C ASP A 244 16.70 13.74 5.62
N TRP A 245 15.63 13.41 6.36
CA TRP A 245 15.18 12.02 6.54
C TRP A 245 15.05 11.23 5.25
N LEU A 246 14.45 11.84 4.23
CA LEU A 246 14.21 11.19 2.93
C LEU A 246 15.51 10.84 2.19
N GLN A 247 16.58 11.62 2.42
CA GLN A 247 17.92 11.30 1.93
C GLN A 247 18.54 10.16 2.73
N ALA A 248 18.43 10.18 4.06
CA ALA A 248 18.89 9.09 4.91
C ALA A 248 18.18 7.76 4.59
N LEU A 249 16.89 7.80 4.26
CA LEU A 249 16.11 6.66 3.81
C LEU A 249 16.58 6.13 2.45
N ALA A 250 16.88 7.02 1.49
CA ALA A 250 17.43 6.62 0.19
C ALA A 250 18.80 5.91 0.30
N GLU A 251 19.56 6.20 1.37
CA GLU A 251 20.86 5.58 1.65
C GLU A 251 20.76 4.30 2.50
N ALA A 252 19.60 4.06 3.13
CA ALA A 252 19.37 2.97 4.06
C ALA A 252 19.40 1.61 3.35
N LYS A 253 19.68 0.57 4.13
CA LYS A 253 19.44 -0.81 3.72
C LYS A 253 18.06 -1.22 4.21
N ILE A 254 17.25 -1.77 3.31
CA ILE A 254 15.93 -2.33 3.61
C ILE A 254 15.95 -3.79 3.15
#